data_AF-A0A1Q3D1J6-F1
#
_entry.id   AF-A0A1Q3D1J6-F1
#
_cell.length_a   1.000
_cell.length_b   1.000
_cell.length_c   1.000
_cell.angle_alpha   90.00
_cell.angle_beta   90.00
_cell.angle_gamma   90.00
#
_symmetry.space_group_name_H-M   'P 1'
#
loop_
_entity.id
_entity.type
_entity.pdbx_description
1 polymer ?
#
loop_
_entity_poly.entity_id
_entity_poly.type
_entity_poly.pdbx_seq_one_letter_code
_entity_poly.pdbx_strand_id
1 'polypeptide(L)'
;MSMYGRDPWGGPLEINTADSATDDERSRNLHDFDRAALSNSRPLDETQQSWLLGPGEQKKKKYVDLGCIIVSRHIFLWTLGTLLVSAFLAGFITLIVKTVPRHHHPAPPPDNYTLALHKALMFFNAQRSGRLPKHNNVSWRGNACLNDGKSDTSTMFKNLAGGFFDAGDAIKFNFPQSFAITMLSWSVIEYSAKYEAAGELIKVRFHAFICKKHLLQPLSKRCEIE
;
A
#
# COMPACT_ATOMS: atom_id res chain seq x y z
N MET A 1 -30.42 -36.47 -7.89
CA MET A 1 -29.40 -36.97 -8.84
C MET A 1 -28.04 -36.64 -8.28
N SER A 2 -27.24 -37.67 -7.98
CA SER A 2 -26.00 -37.60 -7.20
C SER A 2 -24.90 -36.83 -7.92
N MET A 3 -24.25 -35.91 -7.21
CA MET A 3 -22.95 -35.35 -7.55
C MET A 3 -21.86 -36.34 -7.11
N TYR A 4 -20.83 -36.54 -7.94
CA TYR A 4 -19.50 -36.92 -7.47
C TYR A 4 -18.48 -35.98 -8.11
N GLY A 5 -17.70 -35.36 -7.24
CA GLY A 5 -16.73 -34.32 -7.54
C GLY A 5 -15.40 -34.86 -8.07
N ARG A 6 -14.64 -33.95 -8.67
CA ARG A 6 -13.26 -34.14 -9.10
C ARG A 6 -12.30 -33.84 -7.95
N ASP A 7 -11.22 -34.61 -7.88
CA ASP A 7 -10.09 -34.35 -7.00
C ASP A 7 -9.03 -33.51 -7.75
N PRO A 8 -8.33 -32.55 -7.10
CA PRO A 8 -7.41 -31.64 -7.79
C PRO A 8 -6.03 -32.21 -8.11
N TRP A 9 -5.73 -33.46 -7.71
CA TRP A 9 -4.37 -34.00 -7.68
C TRP A 9 -4.11 -35.15 -8.68
N GLY A 10 -4.83 -35.16 -9.80
CA GLY A 10 -4.37 -35.68 -11.10
C GLY A 10 -3.56 -36.99 -11.14
N GLY A 11 -4.03 -38.06 -10.49
CA GLY A 11 -3.45 -39.40 -10.65
C GLY A 11 -4.43 -40.37 -11.30
N PRO A 12 -4.01 -41.16 -12.32
CA PRO A 12 -4.75 -42.33 -12.76
C PRO A 12 -4.18 -43.62 -12.14
N LEU A 13 -5.07 -44.36 -11.47
CA LEU A 13 -4.98 -45.78 -11.13
C LEU A 13 -4.89 -46.61 -12.41
N GLU A 14 -4.04 -47.65 -12.45
CA GLU A 14 -4.42 -49.00 -12.90
C GLU A 14 -3.31 -50.05 -12.72
N ILE A 15 -3.78 -51.28 -12.45
CA ILE A 15 -3.07 -52.53 -12.13
C ILE A 15 -2.97 -53.39 -13.41
N ASN A 16 -1.84 -54.07 -13.63
CA ASN A 16 -1.70 -55.25 -14.51
C ASN A 16 -0.69 -56.21 -13.84
N THR A 17 -1.03 -57.39 -13.31
CA THR A 17 -1.36 -58.72 -13.89
C THR A 17 -0.26 -59.41 -14.73
N ALA A 18 0.38 -60.39 -14.06
CA ALA A 18 0.71 -61.76 -14.48
C ALA A 18 1.60 -62.06 -15.71
N ASP A 19 2.74 -62.68 -15.38
CA ASP A 19 3.40 -63.88 -15.95
C ASP A 19 3.78 -64.01 -17.43
N SER A 20 5.09 -64.28 -17.63
CA SER A 20 5.69 -65.06 -18.73
C SER A 20 7.17 -65.31 -18.35
N ALA A 21 7.62 -66.45 -17.81
CA ALA A 21 7.62 -67.87 -18.25
C ALA A 21 8.89 -68.28 -19.04
N THR A 22 9.31 -69.55 -18.84
CA THR A 22 10.51 -70.31 -19.30
C THR A 22 11.66 -70.26 -18.28
N ASP A 23 11.93 -71.26 -17.42
CA ASP A 23 11.72 -72.71 -17.37
C ASP A 23 12.26 -73.53 -18.57
N ASP A 24 13.11 -74.51 -18.18
CA ASP A 24 13.43 -75.79 -18.81
C ASP A 24 14.45 -75.93 -19.95
N GLU A 25 15.64 -76.46 -19.58
CA GLU A 25 16.35 -77.58 -20.23
C GLU A 25 17.32 -78.18 -19.18
N ARG A 26 17.01 -79.31 -18.53
CA ARG A 26 17.26 -80.69 -18.99
C ARG A 26 18.69 -81.22 -18.73
N SER A 27 18.83 -81.90 -17.59
CA SER A 27 19.61 -83.15 -17.37
C SER A 27 21.15 -83.18 -17.52
N ARG A 28 21.87 -83.51 -16.43
CA ARG A 28 22.54 -84.82 -16.18
C ARG A 28 23.57 -84.74 -15.04
N ASN A 29 23.66 -85.84 -14.28
CA ASN A 29 24.68 -86.25 -13.29
C ASN A 29 24.55 -85.59 -11.90
N LEU A 30 24.03 -86.27 -10.87
CA LEU A 30 24.41 -87.56 -10.26
C LEU A 30 25.80 -87.48 -9.61
N HIS A 31 25.77 -87.47 -8.27
CA HIS A 31 26.86 -87.23 -7.31
C HIS A 31 27.10 -85.77 -6.94
N ASP A 32 26.43 -85.32 -5.88
CA ASP A 32 27.09 -84.73 -4.71
C ASP A 32 26.10 -84.69 -3.54
N PHE A 33 25.88 -85.91 -3.01
CA PHE A 33 25.34 -86.27 -1.70
C PHE A 33 24.33 -85.34 -1.00
N ASP A 34 23.06 -85.72 -1.11
CA ASP A 34 21.98 -85.67 -0.10
C ASP A 34 22.16 -84.76 1.13
N ARG A 35 22.11 -83.44 0.90
CA ARG A 35 22.02 -82.41 1.97
C ARG A 35 20.61 -82.33 2.60
N ALA A 36 19.65 -83.13 2.13
CA ALA A 36 18.26 -83.10 2.58
C ALA A 36 17.94 -84.05 3.76
N ALA A 37 18.89 -84.88 4.21
CA ALA A 37 18.68 -85.82 5.32
C ALA A 37 19.24 -85.37 6.68
N LEU A 38 19.87 -84.18 6.77
CA LEU A 38 20.06 -83.46 8.06
C LEU A 38 18.87 -82.57 8.40
N SER A 39 17.68 -82.96 7.94
CA SER A 39 16.40 -82.40 8.35
C SER A 39 16.11 -82.74 9.82
N ASN A 40 16.72 -82.02 10.75
CA ASN A 40 16.21 -81.83 12.10
C ASN A 40 16.75 -80.53 12.76
N SER A 41 16.31 -79.37 12.27
CA SER A 41 16.35 -78.09 13.00
C SER A 41 15.38 -77.06 12.40
N ARG A 42 14.08 -77.42 12.35
CA ARG A 42 12.97 -76.46 12.27
C ARG A 42 12.60 -76.04 13.71
N PRO A 43 11.95 -74.89 13.91
CA PRO A 43 12.41 -73.51 13.72
C PRO A 43 12.35 -72.77 15.07
N LEU A 44 13.39 -72.02 15.47
CA LEU A 44 13.31 -71.28 16.73
C LEU A 44 13.09 -69.79 16.45
N ASP A 45 11.82 -69.43 16.63
CA ASP A 45 11.18 -68.11 16.65
C ASP A 45 12.10 -66.92 16.95
N GLU A 46 11.78 -65.75 16.36
CA GLU A 46 12.19 -64.43 16.87
C GLU A 46 11.90 -64.28 18.39
N THR A 47 10.90 -65.01 18.90
CA THR A 47 10.58 -65.12 20.33
C THR A 47 11.69 -65.84 21.12
N GLN A 48 12.45 -66.77 20.54
CA GLN A 48 13.61 -67.44 21.15
C GLN A 48 14.92 -66.64 21.02
N GLN A 49 15.06 -65.78 20.02
CA GLN A 49 16.19 -64.83 19.94
C GLN A 49 16.09 -63.72 21.00
N SER A 50 14.88 -63.43 21.51
CA SER A 50 14.67 -62.56 22.68
C SER A 50 15.22 -63.15 23.99
N TRP A 51 15.53 -64.45 24.06
CA TRP A 51 16.09 -65.12 25.24
C TRP A 51 17.62 -65.25 25.21
N LEU A 52 18.27 -64.99 24.07
CA LEU A 52 19.72 -65.13 23.90
C LEU A 52 20.50 -63.80 23.97
N LEU A 53 19.79 -62.68 24.04
CA LEU A 53 20.35 -61.38 24.42
C LEU A 53 19.87 -61.12 25.86
N GLY A 54 20.77 -61.27 26.84
CA GLY A 54 20.54 -60.72 28.18
C GLY A 54 20.12 -59.25 28.05
N PRO A 55 19.36 -58.69 29.01
CA PRO A 55 18.81 -57.35 28.86
C PRO A 55 19.93 -56.38 28.50
N GLY A 56 20.00 -55.98 27.24
CA GLY A 56 20.89 -54.91 26.83
C GLY A 56 20.49 -53.75 27.72
N GLU A 57 21.43 -53.23 28.51
CA GLU A 57 21.17 -52.10 29.38
C GLU A 57 20.48 -51.02 28.55
N GLN A 58 19.16 -50.95 28.67
CA GLN A 58 18.37 -49.85 28.16
C GLN A 58 18.92 -48.67 28.94
N LYS A 59 19.80 -47.88 28.32
CA LYS A 59 20.37 -46.66 28.90
C LYS A 59 19.19 -45.90 29.47
N LYS A 60 19.01 -45.98 30.79
CA LYS A 60 17.83 -45.42 31.46
C LYS A 60 17.85 -43.94 31.13
N LYS A 61 16.95 -43.50 30.26
CA LYS A 61 16.80 -42.07 29.98
C LYS A 61 16.55 -41.45 31.35
N LYS A 62 17.42 -40.53 31.75
CA LYS A 62 17.40 -39.97 33.10
C LYS A 62 16.17 -39.07 33.18
N TYR A 63 15.09 -39.57 33.77
CA TYR A 63 13.88 -38.80 34.06
C TYR A 63 14.07 -38.09 35.41
N VAL A 64 13.47 -36.93 35.58
CA VAL A 64 13.48 -36.17 36.83
C VAL A 64 12.04 -36.09 37.30
N ASP A 65 11.73 -36.73 38.42
CA ASP A 65 10.36 -36.81 38.93
C ASP A 65 10.04 -35.58 39.78
N LEU A 66 9.22 -34.69 39.24
CA LEU A 66 8.54 -33.65 40.01
C LEU A 66 7.09 -34.08 40.21
N GLY A 67 6.85 -34.92 41.22
CA GLY A 67 5.59 -35.07 41.96
C GLY A 67 4.32 -35.57 41.24
N CYS A 68 4.09 -35.26 39.96
CA CYS A 68 2.90 -35.65 39.19
C CYS A 68 3.07 -35.68 37.65
N ILE A 69 4.24 -35.35 37.07
CA ILE A 69 4.44 -35.41 35.60
C ILE A 69 5.85 -35.95 35.26
N ILE A 70 5.93 -37.09 34.59
CA ILE A 70 7.19 -37.68 34.09
C ILE A 70 7.58 -36.97 32.79
N VAL A 71 8.55 -36.06 32.85
CA VAL A 71 9.10 -35.37 31.66
C VAL A 71 10.55 -35.82 31.44
N SER A 72 10.90 -36.15 30.19
CA SER A 72 12.29 -36.47 29.82
C SER A 72 13.19 -35.27 30.12
N ARG A 73 14.35 -35.48 30.75
CA ARG A 73 15.34 -34.42 31.05
C ARG A 73 15.71 -33.60 29.81
N HIS A 74 15.68 -34.22 28.64
CA HIS A 74 15.94 -33.53 27.37
C HIS A 74 14.81 -32.56 26.99
N ILE A 75 13.55 -32.97 27.17
CA ILE A 75 12.38 -32.10 26.91
C ILE A 75 12.37 -30.95 27.92
N PHE A 76 12.62 -31.25 29.20
CA PHE A 76 12.69 -30.24 30.26
C PHE A 76 13.79 -29.18 30.00
N LEU A 77 14.97 -29.61 29.56
CA LEU A 77 16.07 -28.70 29.20
C LEU A 77 15.75 -27.86 27.96
N TRP A 78 15.06 -28.44 26.96
CA TRP A 78 14.63 -27.70 25.77
C TRP A 78 13.55 -26.67 26.13
N THR A 79 12.58 -27.01 26.98
CA THR A 79 11.54 -26.06 27.43
C THR A 79 12.12 -24.92 28.27
N LEU A 80 13.11 -25.20 29.12
CA LEU A 80 13.78 -24.17 29.89
C LEU A 80 14.65 -23.27 29.00
N GLY A 81 15.30 -23.88 28.00
CA GLY A 81 16.08 -23.16 26.99
C GLY A 81 15.23 -22.21 26.14
N THR A 82 14.07 -22.66 25.65
CA THR A 82 13.17 -21.80 24.86
C THR A 82 12.58 -20.66 25.69
N LEU A 83 12.28 -20.89 26.97
CA LEU A 83 11.81 -19.86 27.89
C LEU A 83 12.88 -18.78 28.15
N LEU A 84 14.15 -19.19 28.31
CA LEU A 84 15.25 -18.25 28.49
C LEU A 84 15.51 -17.44 27.21
N VAL A 85 15.50 -18.09 26.04
CA VAL A 85 15.69 -17.40 24.76
C VAL A 85 14.55 -16.41 24.50
N SER A 86 13.30 -16.76 24.80
CA SER A 86 12.16 -15.85 24.63
C SER A 86 12.23 -14.65 25.58
N ALA A 87 12.65 -14.87 26.84
CA ALA A 87 12.89 -13.80 27.80
C ALA A 87 14.02 -12.85 27.34
N PHE A 88 15.11 -13.39 26.82
CA PHE A 88 16.20 -12.59 26.23
C PHE A 88 15.73 -11.80 25.00
N LEU A 89 14.92 -12.40 24.13
CA LEU A 89 14.37 -11.71 22.95
C LEU A 89 13.47 -10.54 23.37
N ALA A 90 12.59 -10.74 24.35
CA ALA A 90 11.73 -9.69 24.89
C ALA A 90 12.54 -8.58 25.58
N GLY A 91 13.57 -8.95 26.35
CA GLY A 91 14.50 -8.01 26.96
C GLY A 91 15.26 -7.18 25.91
N PHE A 92 15.70 -7.81 24.82
CA PHE A 92 16.40 -7.14 23.74
C PHE A 92 15.49 -6.16 22.98
N ILE A 93 14.24 -6.55 22.71
CA ILE A 93 13.25 -5.67 22.07
C ILE A 93 12.95 -4.45 22.94
N THR A 94 12.76 -4.64 24.25
CA THR A 94 12.49 -3.53 25.18
C THR A 94 13.70 -2.60 25.34
N LEU A 95 14.92 -3.15 25.31
CA LEU A 95 16.16 -2.37 25.26
C LEU A 95 16.17 -1.49 24.01
N ILE A 96 15.97 -2.07 22.82
CA ILE A 96 15.95 -1.33 21.55
C ILE A 96 14.93 -0.17 21.62
N VAL A 97 13.68 -0.45 22.01
CA VAL A 97 12.63 0.57 22.07
C VAL A 97 12.96 1.70 23.06
N LYS A 98 13.67 1.41 24.15
CA LYS A 98 14.04 2.39 25.16
C LYS A 98 15.34 3.15 24.79
N THR A 99 16.23 2.52 24.03
CA THR A 99 17.48 3.14 23.53
C THR A 99 17.29 3.94 22.25
N VAL A 100 16.24 3.68 21.46
CA VAL A 100 15.91 4.50 20.29
C VAL A 100 15.40 5.86 20.76
N PRO A 101 16.12 6.96 20.48
CA PRO A 101 15.64 8.29 20.83
C PRO A 101 14.32 8.54 20.07
N ARG A 102 13.22 8.69 20.81
CA ARG A 102 11.97 9.17 20.22
C ARG A 102 12.18 10.62 19.83
N HIS A 103 12.32 10.86 18.54
CA HIS A 103 12.28 12.22 18.00
C HIS A 103 10.86 12.76 18.20
N HIS A 104 10.66 13.54 19.25
CA HIS A 104 9.51 14.41 19.35
C HIS A 104 9.69 15.53 18.33
N HIS A 105 8.78 15.61 17.36
CA HIS A 105 8.75 16.76 16.47
C HIS A 105 8.47 18.01 17.32
N PRO A 106 9.31 19.05 17.23
CA PRO A 106 8.99 20.32 17.86
C PRO A 106 7.68 20.84 17.28
N ALA A 107 6.94 21.59 18.09
CA ALA A 107 5.75 22.28 17.58
C ALA A 107 6.14 23.14 16.37
N PRO A 108 5.31 23.15 15.31
CA PRO A 108 5.60 23.99 14.15
C PRO A 108 5.70 25.46 14.59
N PRO A 109 6.56 26.25 13.93
CA PRO A 109 6.65 27.68 14.20
C PRO A 109 5.29 28.35 13.96
N PRO A 110 4.99 29.47 14.63
CA PRO A 110 3.73 30.19 14.45
C PRO A 110 3.56 30.64 13.00
N ASP A 111 2.37 30.40 12.44
CA ASP A 111 2.06 30.71 11.05
C ASP A 111 2.05 32.22 10.80
N ASN A 112 2.78 32.65 9.77
CA ASN A 112 2.72 34.03 9.32
C ASN A 112 1.58 34.23 8.31
N TYR A 113 0.38 34.48 8.82
CA TYR A 113 -0.83 34.66 8.01
C TYR A 113 -0.75 35.85 7.05
N THR A 114 0.01 36.89 7.37
CA THR A 114 0.17 38.05 6.47
C THR A 114 0.92 37.65 5.20
N LEU A 115 1.97 36.83 5.33
CA LEU A 115 2.71 36.28 4.20
C LEU A 115 1.87 35.28 3.40
N ALA A 116 1.11 34.42 4.08
CA ALA A 116 0.21 33.48 3.43
C ALA A 116 -0.86 34.21 2.59
N LEU A 117 -1.46 35.26 3.15
CA LEU A 117 -2.44 36.09 2.46
C LEU A 117 -1.82 36.79 1.24
N HIS A 118 -0.64 37.38 1.39
CA HIS A 118 0.07 38.02 0.28
C HIS A 118 0.31 37.04 -0.88
N LYS A 119 0.76 35.82 -0.58
CA LYS A 119 0.98 34.76 -1.57
C LYS A 119 -0.33 34.29 -2.22
N ALA A 120 -1.40 34.16 -1.45
CA ALA A 120 -2.73 33.81 -1.98
C ALA A 120 -3.25 34.85 -2.97
N LEU A 121 -3.05 36.15 -2.71
CA LEU A 121 -3.42 37.22 -3.66
C LEU A 121 -2.48 37.26 -4.87
N MET A 122 -1.22 36.89 -4.69
CA MET A 122 -0.28 36.73 -5.81
C MET A 122 -0.71 35.59 -6.74
N PHE A 123 -1.31 34.50 -6.22
CA PHE A 123 -1.88 33.44 -7.03
C PHE A 123 -2.99 33.95 -7.97
N PHE A 124 -3.91 34.78 -7.49
CA PHE A 124 -4.92 35.39 -8.35
C PHE A 124 -4.28 36.25 -9.46
N ASN A 125 -3.23 37.00 -9.16
CA ASN A 125 -2.46 37.73 -10.19
C ASN A 125 -1.85 36.79 -11.23
N ALA A 126 -1.36 35.62 -10.78
CA ALA A 126 -0.79 34.59 -11.64
C ALA A 126 -1.84 33.85 -12.49
N GLN A 127 -3.13 33.94 -12.18
CA GLN A 127 -4.22 33.34 -12.97
C GLN A 127 -4.88 34.31 -13.95
N ARG A 128 -4.52 35.59 -13.96
CA ARG A 128 -5.16 36.60 -14.82
C ARG A 128 -4.98 36.29 -16.30
N SER A 129 -6.04 36.35 -17.09
CA SER A 129 -5.97 36.31 -18.56
C SER A 129 -6.19 37.70 -19.16
N GLY A 130 -5.97 37.85 -20.48
CA GLY A 130 -6.08 39.12 -21.18
C GLY A 130 -4.81 39.97 -21.13
N ARG A 131 -4.97 41.28 -21.24
CA ARG A 131 -3.87 42.25 -21.18
C ARG A 131 -3.49 42.52 -19.73
N LEU A 132 -2.26 42.18 -19.34
CA LEU A 132 -1.76 42.44 -17.99
C LEU A 132 -1.21 43.87 -17.89
N PRO A 133 -1.33 44.50 -16.70
CA PRO A 133 -0.71 45.80 -16.44
C PRO A 133 0.81 45.67 -16.43
N LYS A 134 1.51 46.75 -16.81
CA LYS A 134 2.99 46.79 -16.84
C LYS A 134 3.63 46.52 -15.47
N HIS A 135 2.92 46.83 -14.38
CA HIS A 135 3.36 46.60 -13.00
C HIS A 135 2.69 45.36 -12.40
N ASN A 136 2.78 44.21 -13.07
CA ASN A 136 2.30 42.96 -12.51
C ASN A 136 3.40 42.32 -11.65
N ASN A 137 3.13 42.04 -10.37
CA ASN A 137 4.09 41.41 -9.45
C ASN A 137 4.43 39.94 -9.81
N VAL A 138 4.14 39.49 -11.02
CA VAL A 138 4.40 38.14 -11.53
C VAL A 138 5.12 38.27 -12.87
N SER A 139 6.45 38.19 -12.82
CA SER A 139 7.35 38.49 -13.95
C SER A 139 7.26 37.50 -15.11
N TRP A 140 6.93 36.25 -14.82
CA TRP A 140 6.84 35.17 -15.81
C TRP A 140 5.48 35.12 -16.54
N ARG A 141 4.51 35.96 -16.16
CA ARG A 141 3.21 36.05 -16.84
C ARG A 141 3.23 37.14 -17.90
N GLY A 142 2.81 36.80 -19.12
CA GLY A 142 2.61 37.72 -20.24
C GLY A 142 1.14 37.83 -20.66
N ASN A 143 0.87 38.75 -21.60
CA ASN A 143 -0.46 38.90 -22.18
C ASN A 143 -0.93 37.59 -22.82
N ALA A 144 -2.16 37.16 -22.52
CA ALA A 144 -2.73 35.91 -23.01
C ALA A 144 -4.18 36.11 -23.48
N CYS A 145 -4.68 35.24 -24.35
CA CYS A 145 -6.11 35.16 -24.67
C CYS A 145 -6.73 36.49 -25.17
N LEU A 146 -5.96 37.28 -25.93
CA LEU A 146 -6.39 38.60 -26.43
C LEU A 146 -7.46 38.54 -27.53
N ASN A 147 -7.63 37.36 -28.12
CA ASN A 147 -8.56 37.11 -29.22
C ASN A 147 -9.79 36.28 -28.80
N ASP A 148 -9.96 36.02 -27.49
CA ASP A 148 -11.14 35.34 -26.95
C ASP A 148 -12.43 36.08 -27.36
N GLY A 149 -13.39 35.36 -27.93
CA GLY A 149 -14.68 35.92 -28.36
C GLY A 149 -14.60 36.86 -29.57
N LYS A 150 -13.50 36.83 -30.34
CA LYS A 150 -13.38 37.59 -31.60
C LYS A 150 -13.49 36.71 -32.86
N SER A 151 -13.39 35.39 -32.72
CA SER A 151 -13.34 34.45 -33.85
C SER A 151 -14.70 34.21 -34.53
N ASP A 152 -15.80 34.42 -33.81
CA ASP A 152 -17.12 34.03 -34.30
C ASP A 152 -18.10 35.21 -34.28
N THR A 153 -18.35 35.78 -35.45
CA THR A 153 -19.31 36.89 -35.67
C THR A 153 -20.75 36.49 -35.39
N SER A 154 -21.06 35.20 -35.33
CA SER A 154 -22.41 34.69 -35.04
C SER A 154 -22.73 34.63 -33.54
N THR A 155 -21.69 34.66 -32.68
CA THR A 155 -21.88 34.63 -31.23
C THR A 155 -22.17 36.02 -30.68
N MET A 156 -23.18 36.10 -29.80
CA MET A 156 -23.53 37.35 -29.10
C MET A 156 -22.40 37.84 -28.16
N PHE A 157 -21.44 36.96 -27.84
CA PHE A 157 -20.35 37.20 -26.90
C PHE A 157 -19.12 37.81 -27.59
N LYS A 158 -19.21 39.09 -27.95
CA LYS A 158 -18.08 39.83 -28.54
C LYS A 158 -17.09 40.24 -27.44
N ASN A 159 -15.82 39.90 -27.62
CA ASN A 159 -14.69 40.31 -26.77
C ASN A 159 -14.73 39.78 -25.33
N LEU A 160 -14.27 38.53 -25.17
CA LEU A 160 -14.14 37.82 -23.89
C LEU A 160 -12.72 37.91 -23.32
N ALA A 161 -11.87 38.83 -23.77
CA ALA A 161 -10.52 38.98 -23.26
C ALA A 161 -10.51 39.52 -21.82
N GLY A 162 -9.77 38.85 -20.93
CA GLY A 162 -9.72 39.17 -19.49
C GLY A 162 -10.31 38.06 -18.61
N GLY A 163 -10.27 38.24 -17.29
CA GLY A 163 -10.75 37.24 -16.33
C GLY A 163 -9.61 36.42 -15.71
N PHE A 164 -9.94 35.22 -15.24
CA PHE A 164 -9.01 34.29 -14.59
C PHE A 164 -9.11 32.90 -15.23
N PHE A 165 -7.98 32.20 -15.29
CA PHE A 165 -7.95 30.77 -15.56
C PHE A 165 -8.46 30.00 -14.34
N ASP A 166 -9.22 28.94 -14.59
CA ASP A 166 -9.86 28.17 -13.52
C ASP A 166 -8.83 27.43 -12.66
N ALA A 167 -7.89 26.74 -13.30
CA ALA A 167 -6.89 25.93 -12.61
C ALA A 167 -5.53 25.97 -13.33
N GLY A 168 -4.92 24.79 -13.58
CA GLY A 168 -3.66 24.66 -14.30
C GLY A 168 -3.81 24.66 -15.82
N ASP A 169 -5.03 24.75 -16.33
CA ASP A 169 -5.35 24.83 -17.75
C ASP A 169 -5.54 26.29 -18.19
N ALA A 170 -5.67 26.48 -19.50
CA ALA A 170 -5.94 27.80 -20.10
C ALA A 170 -7.45 28.03 -20.32
N ILE A 171 -8.32 27.29 -19.63
CA ILE A 171 -9.78 27.38 -19.77
C ILE A 171 -10.33 28.34 -18.70
N LYS A 172 -11.39 29.05 -19.08
CA LYS A 172 -12.04 30.06 -18.22
C LYS A 172 -13.45 29.62 -17.91
N PHE A 173 -13.63 28.98 -16.76
CA PHE A 173 -14.94 28.58 -16.28
C PHE A 173 -15.57 29.71 -15.45
N ASN A 174 -16.64 30.31 -15.97
CA ASN A 174 -17.29 31.46 -15.34
C ASN A 174 -17.91 31.13 -13.97
N PHE A 175 -18.46 29.93 -13.81
CA PHE A 175 -19.11 29.50 -12.58
C PHE A 175 -18.14 29.44 -11.38
N PRO A 176 -17.07 28.61 -11.41
CA PRO A 176 -16.08 28.57 -10.33
C PRO A 176 -15.35 29.90 -10.15
N GLN A 177 -15.07 30.63 -11.22
CA GLN A 177 -14.48 31.97 -11.13
C GLN A 177 -15.37 32.95 -10.34
N SER A 178 -16.67 32.99 -10.64
CA SER A 178 -17.62 33.87 -9.94
C SER A 178 -17.74 33.48 -8.46
N PHE A 179 -17.76 32.19 -8.16
CA PHE A 179 -17.80 31.67 -6.79
C PHE A 179 -16.54 32.04 -6.00
N ALA A 180 -15.35 31.81 -6.56
CA ALA A 180 -14.08 32.13 -5.91
C ALA A 180 -13.97 33.63 -5.56
N ILE A 181 -14.36 34.51 -6.48
CA ILE A 181 -14.33 35.96 -6.26
C ILE A 181 -15.41 36.42 -5.28
N THR A 182 -16.57 35.76 -5.26
CA THR A 182 -17.62 36.03 -4.26
C THR A 182 -17.13 35.69 -2.86
N MET A 183 -16.52 34.51 -2.68
CA MET A 183 -15.91 34.11 -1.40
C MET A 183 -14.78 35.06 -0.98
N LEU A 184 -13.92 35.47 -1.92
CA LEU A 184 -12.87 36.45 -1.64
C LEU A 184 -13.46 37.81 -1.21
N SER A 185 -14.52 38.27 -1.88
CA SER A 185 -15.21 39.52 -1.55
C SER A 185 -15.90 39.44 -0.18
N TRP A 186 -16.57 38.32 0.12
CA TRP A 186 -17.19 38.08 1.42
C TRP A 186 -16.13 38.07 2.54
N SER A 187 -14.97 37.45 2.32
CA SER A 187 -13.89 37.46 3.30
C SER A 187 -13.39 38.87 3.64
N VAL A 188 -13.42 39.80 2.66
CA VAL A 188 -13.08 41.20 2.88
C VAL A 188 -14.18 41.95 3.63
N ILE A 189 -15.44 41.62 3.41
CA ILE A 189 -16.55 42.21 4.17
C ILE A 189 -16.42 41.83 5.65
N GLU A 190 -16.17 40.55 5.93
CA GLU A 190 -16.05 40.03 7.29
C GLU A 190 -14.77 40.53 8.00
N TYR A 191 -13.63 40.53 7.31
CA TYR A 191 -12.32 40.80 7.90
C TYR A 191 -11.64 42.07 7.38
N SER A 192 -12.43 43.07 6.98
CA SER A 192 -11.95 44.32 6.36
C SER A 192 -10.77 44.96 7.08
N ALA A 193 -10.85 45.12 8.40
CA ALA A 193 -9.79 45.70 9.23
C ALA A 193 -8.45 44.93 9.14
N LYS A 194 -8.49 43.60 9.00
CA LYS A 194 -7.28 42.76 8.87
C LYS A 194 -6.64 42.93 7.49
N TYR A 195 -7.46 43.03 6.44
CA TYR A 195 -6.98 43.30 5.08
C TYR A 195 -6.38 44.70 4.94
N GLU A 196 -6.93 45.68 5.66
CA GLU A 196 -6.41 47.03 5.74
C GLU A 196 -5.08 47.08 6.50
N ALA A 197 -4.98 46.44 7.67
CA ALA A 197 -3.74 46.31 8.42
C ALA A 197 -2.63 45.60 7.62
N ALA A 198 -2.99 44.65 6.76
CA ALA A 198 -2.05 43.99 5.85
C ALA A 198 -1.69 44.81 4.60
N GLY A 199 -2.40 45.92 4.31
CA GLY A 199 -2.20 46.73 3.10
C GLY A 199 -2.67 46.05 1.80
N GLU A 200 -3.47 44.99 1.90
CA GLU A 200 -3.86 44.13 0.77
C GLU A 200 -5.27 44.40 0.23
N LEU A 201 -6.04 45.24 0.92
CA LEU A 201 -7.44 45.56 0.59
C LEU A 201 -7.63 46.03 -0.86
N ILE A 202 -6.71 46.86 -1.36
CA ILE A 202 -6.76 47.40 -2.73
C ILE A 202 -6.59 46.29 -3.76
N LYS A 203 -5.72 45.30 -3.51
CA LYS A 203 -5.47 44.19 -4.45
C LYS A 203 -6.72 43.31 -4.58
N VAL A 204 -7.39 43.01 -3.47
CA VAL A 204 -8.64 42.21 -3.49
C VAL A 204 -9.75 42.93 -4.24
N ARG A 205 -9.96 44.22 -3.95
CA ARG A 205 -10.95 45.05 -4.67
C ARG A 205 -10.68 45.07 -6.17
N PHE A 206 -9.40 45.13 -6.56
CA PHE A 206 -9.00 45.06 -7.95
C PHE A 206 -9.31 43.70 -8.60
N HIS A 207 -9.12 42.58 -7.90
CA HIS A 207 -9.51 41.25 -8.39
C HIS A 207 -11.03 41.13 -8.59
N ALA A 208 -11.82 41.61 -7.63
CA ALA A 208 -13.27 41.66 -7.75
C ALA A 208 -13.72 42.51 -8.96
N PHE A 209 -13.07 43.66 -9.17
CA PHE A 209 -13.32 44.51 -10.33
C PHE A 209 -13.03 43.81 -11.66
N ILE A 210 -11.92 43.07 -11.77
CA ILE A 210 -11.58 42.30 -12.98
C ILE A 210 -12.66 41.27 -13.28
N CYS A 211 -13.07 40.48 -12.29
CA CYS A 211 -14.09 39.45 -12.47
C CYS A 211 -15.43 40.06 -12.89
N LYS A 212 -15.88 41.11 -12.20
CA LYS A 212 -17.11 41.84 -12.55
C LYS A 212 -17.04 42.36 -13.99
N LYS A 213 -15.92 42.98 -14.39
CA LYS A 213 -15.73 43.47 -15.76
C LYS A 213 -15.83 42.33 -16.79
N HIS A 214 -15.21 41.19 -16.51
CA HIS A 214 -15.24 40.05 -17.42
C HIS A 214 -16.63 39.42 -17.56
N LEU A 215 -17.36 39.26 -16.45
CA LEU A 215 -18.71 38.69 -16.46
C LEU A 215 -19.77 39.63 -17.08
N LEU A 216 -19.57 40.96 -16.95
CA LEU A 216 -20.50 41.96 -17.49
C LEU A 216 -20.18 42.37 -18.94
N GLN A 217 -19.00 42.06 -19.47
CA GLN A 217 -18.62 42.34 -20.88
C GLN A 217 -19.68 41.83 -21.89
N PRO A 218 -20.15 40.57 -21.79
CA PRO A 218 -21.27 40.07 -22.60
C PRO A 218 -22.57 40.87 -22.51
N LEU A 219 -22.89 41.37 -21.32
CA LEU A 219 -24.17 42.01 -21.03
C LEU A 219 -24.19 43.47 -21.48
N SER A 220 -23.05 44.16 -21.40
CA SER A 220 -22.91 45.56 -21.78
C SER A 220 -23.21 45.83 -23.27
N LYS A 221 -23.00 44.84 -24.15
CA LYS A 221 -23.28 44.97 -25.59
C LYS A 221 -24.69 44.54 -25.98
N ARG A 222 -25.42 43.86 -25.09
CA ARG A 222 -26.83 43.50 -25.33
C ARG A 222 -27.73 44.74 -25.27
N CYS A 223 -27.42 45.72 -24.42
CA CYS A 223 -28.15 46.99 -24.33
C CYS A 223 -27.88 47.98 -25.48
N GLU A 224 -26.89 47.75 -26.35
CA GLU A 224 -26.65 48.61 -27.53
C GLU A 224 -27.37 48.11 -28.79
N ILE A 225 -28.04 46.95 -28.73
CA ILE A 225 -28.67 46.28 -29.89
C ILE A 225 -30.22 46.23 -29.76
N GLU A 226 -30.77 46.74 -28.66
CA GLU A 226 -32.21 47.08 -28.53
C GLU A 226 -32.40 48.58 -28.66
#